data_AF-A0A0P8BV55-F1
#
_entry.id   AF-A0A0P8BV55-F1
#
_cell.length_a   1.000
_cell.length_b   1.000
_cell.length_c   1.000
_cell.angle_alpha   90.00
_cell.angle_beta   90.00
_cell.angle_gamma   90.00
#
_symmetry.space_group_name_H-M   'P 1'
#
loop_
_entity.id
_entity.type
_entity.pdbx_description
1 polymer ?
#
loop_
_entity_poly.entity_id
_entity_poly.type
_entity_poly.pdbx_seq_one_letter_code
_entity_poly.pdbx_strand_id
1 'polypeptide(L)'
;MLSSGGDARIALDSQTGLNRYLAAPYPRRTLAFASSTANDISVPATDHLLALCAAGLPSHAAHLGTLRQRIRAAYALDPHVGVVFAPSGTDLEFVALAAVAGRGAAGVHNILLGADEVGSGCIFSARGQYFADETALGHATRPGELVEGMESVTLADVAVRCEGGMARTSAEIADQVRAEVRCAVAEGRHALLHVVHGSKTGLILPKLAEIDALRSEFGDAMSLVVDACQAAAGLPICETARVLDDLPEGGRCQIPSLGRSIGPLSALLQCLLAVMPILIEGRRDLPLENELMRLHGVLAKSNFRSSNMPRFVRAAHGLRLPFRELPGQFLLLGEGVHGRWLDSTFTDATPFIATQLARGKLLGAAHLRLAGLPVPPHRRAATVAEAQAAARALGYPVVVKPADLDGGTGVAAGLQDAEDVARAYEAARRHSASIIVEKHIEGRDYRLTVFQGEVVWAVERVPAGVTGDGKACIAELVAAANADPRRGSGDHAPLKRLMLDDEANALLAQSGISADTVPPAGCFIRLRRAANVASGGMPVAVFERVHPDNAQLAVRAAAALRLDLAGVDLIIPDIARSWREGGAA
;
A
#
# COMPACT_ATOMS: atom_id res chain seq x y z
N MET A 1 1.94 4.72 -44.88
CA MET A 1 1.81 5.94 -44.04
C MET A 1 2.48 5.75 -42.69
N LEU A 2 1.99 4.88 -41.81
CA LEU A 2 2.60 4.69 -40.47
C LEU A 2 3.95 3.96 -40.50
N SER A 3 4.26 3.28 -41.61
CA SER A 3 5.54 2.61 -41.87
C SER A 3 6.41 3.33 -42.91
N SER A 4 6.06 4.57 -43.29
CA SER A 4 6.78 5.34 -44.30
C SER A 4 7.37 6.61 -43.70
N GLY A 5 8.65 6.88 -43.98
CA GLY A 5 9.44 7.92 -43.29
C GLY A 5 10.03 7.41 -41.97
N GLY A 6 10.78 8.23 -41.24
CA GLY A 6 11.40 7.84 -39.97
C GLY A 6 12.66 6.99 -40.16
N ASP A 7 12.99 6.14 -39.18
CA ASP A 7 14.21 5.32 -39.20
C ASP A 7 13.90 3.81 -39.26
N ALA A 8 14.97 3.00 -39.35
CA ALA A 8 14.91 1.54 -39.45
C ALA A 8 14.12 0.83 -38.34
N ARG A 9 13.81 1.49 -37.21
CA ARG A 9 13.00 0.91 -36.12
C ARG A 9 11.54 0.73 -36.48
N ILE A 10 11.00 1.53 -37.41
CA ILE A 10 9.61 1.43 -37.87
C ILE A 10 9.47 0.65 -39.19
N ALA A 11 10.59 0.25 -39.80
CA ALA A 11 10.62 -0.64 -40.95
C ALA A 11 9.99 -1.99 -40.58
N LEU A 12 9.10 -2.49 -41.44
CA LEU A 12 8.41 -3.75 -41.22
C LEU A 12 9.26 -4.89 -41.75
N ASP A 13 9.38 -5.94 -40.95
CA ASP A 13 9.87 -7.23 -41.41
C ASP A 13 8.87 -7.82 -42.42
N SER A 14 9.38 -8.26 -43.58
CA SER A 14 8.54 -8.70 -44.70
C SER A 14 7.80 -10.02 -44.43
N GLN A 15 8.26 -10.82 -43.47
CA GLN A 15 7.63 -12.11 -43.14
C GLN A 15 6.54 -11.94 -42.08
N THR A 16 6.78 -11.10 -41.08
CA THR A 16 5.92 -10.92 -39.92
C THR A 16 4.98 -9.72 -40.07
N GLY A 17 5.32 -8.74 -40.90
CA GLY A 17 4.59 -7.47 -41.03
C GLY A 17 4.75 -6.55 -39.81
N LEU A 18 5.69 -6.86 -38.91
CA LEU A 18 5.94 -6.15 -37.65
C LEU A 18 7.25 -5.40 -37.69
N ASN A 19 7.36 -4.33 -36.90
CA ASN A 19 8.60 -3.57 -36.76
C ASN A 19 9.58 -4.22 -35.76
N ARG A 20 10.75 -3.61 -35.50
CA ARG A 20 11.75 -4.13 -34.54
C ARG A 20 11.23 -4.26 -33.10
N TYR A 21 10.14 -3.59 -32.77
CA TYR A 21 9.46 -3.68 -31.48
C TYR A 21 8.31 -4.70 -31.47
N LEU A 22 8.16 -5.49 -32.54
CA LEU A 22 7.05 -6.42 -32.76
C LEU A 22 5.67 -5.73 -32.81
N ALA A 23 5.65 -4.43 -33.10
CA ALA A 23 4.44 -3.63 -33.24
C ALA A 23 4.01 -3.53 -34.71
N ALA A 24 2.71 -3.51 -34.94
CA ALA A 24 2.09 -3.41 -36.25
C ALA A 24 1.55 -1.99 -36.52
N PRO A 25 1.63 -1.52 -37.78
CA PRO A 25 1.03 -0.25 -38.20
C PRO A 25 -0.48 -0.37 -38.50
N TYR A 26 -1.12 -1.47 -38.09
CA TYR A 26 -2.53 -1.76 -38.27
C TYR A 26 -3.11 -2.28 -36.96
N PRO A 27 -4.43 -2.17 -36.76
CA PRO A 27 -5.02 -2.51 -35.50
C PRO A 27 -4.91 -4.00 -35.20
N ARG A 28 -4.40 -4.29 -34.02
CA ARG A 28 -4.32 -5.64 -33.46
C ARG A 28 -5.05 -5.67 -32.13
N ARG A 29 -5.55 -6.85 -31.76
CA ARG A 29 -6.18 -7.09 -30.45
C ARG A 29 -5.14 -7.25 -29.33
N THR A 30 -3.85 -7.16 -29.67
CA THR A 30 -2.74 -7.27 -28.73
C THR A 30 -2.62 -5.96 -27.95
N LEU A 31 -2.79 -6.03 -26.63
CA LEU A 31 -2.57 -4.90 -25.74
C LEU A 31 -1.10 -4.94 -25.26
N ALA A 32 -0.25 -4.09 -25.83
CA ALA A 32 1.15 -3.98 -25.43
C ALA A 32 1.30 -3.02 -24.25
N PHE A 33 1.99 -3.45 -23.19
CA PHE A 33 2.47 -2.57 -22.12
C PHE A 33 3.96 -2.31 -22.32
N ALA A 34 4.27 -1.52 -23.34
CA ALA A 34 5.63 -1.14 -23.68
C ALA A 34 5.78 0.38 -23.70
N SER A 35 7.01 0.85 -23.92
CA SER A 35 7.30 2.28 -24.18
C SER A 35 6.34 2.85 -25.23
N SER A 36 6.10 4.18 -25.21
CA SER A 36 5.24 4.87 -26.17
C SER A 36 5.55 4.54 -27.65
N THR A 37 6.78 4.12 -27.94
CA THR A 37 7.29 3.74 -29.26
C THR A 37 7.05 2.28 -29.68
N ALA A 38 6.46 1.45 -28.82
CA ALA A 38 6.36 0.00 -29.01
C ALA A 38 4.91 -0.51 -28.81
N ASN A 39 3.93 0.18 -29.38
CA ASN A 39 2.51 -0.18 -29.27
C ASN A 39 1.85 -0.33 -30.64
N ASP A 40 0.92 -1.28 -30.74
CA ASP A 40 0.02 -1.39 -31.87
C ASP A 40 -0.97 -0.21 -31.87
N ILE A 41 -1.37 0.27 -33.05
CA ILE A 41 -2.43 1.27 -33.16
C ILE A 41 -3.78 0.66 -32.78
N SER A 42 -4.61 1.34 -32.01
CA SER A 42 -5.93 0.82 -31.64
C SER A 42 -6.94 0.93 -32.81
N VAL A 43 -8.02 0.14 -32.77
CA VAL A 43 -9.11 0.25 -33.76
C VAL A 43 -9.67 1.68 -33.83
N PRO A 44 -10.04 2.34 -32.70
CA PRO A 44 -10.53 3.73 -32.75
C PRO A 44 -9.50 4.74 -33.30
N ALA A 45 -8.21 4.55 -32.99
CA ALA A 45 -7.16 5.42 -33.52
C ALA A 45 -6.97 5.23 -35.02
N THR A 46 -7.13 4.00 -35.51
CA THR A 46 -7.09 3.68 -36.94
C THR A 46 -8.25 4.33 -37.68
N ASP A 47 -9.47 4.20 -37.15
CA ASP A 47 -10.66 4.82 -37.74
C ASP A 47 -10.52 6.35 -37.81
N HIS A 48 -9.99 6.97 -36.75
CA HIS A 48 -9.69 8.40 -36.73
C HIS A 48 -8.67 8.80 -37.80
N LEU A 49 -7.58 8.02 -37.95
CA LEU A 49 -6.56 8.27 -38.97
C LEU A 49 -7.15 8.15 -40.38
N LEU A 50 -7.99 7.15 -40.64
CA LEU A 50 -8.66 6.96 -41.92
C LEU A 50 -9.59 8.13 -42.24
N ALA A 51 -10.34 8.63 -41.25
CA ALA A 51 -11.17 9.82 -41.40
C ALA A 51 -10.35 11.08 -41.71
N LEU A 52 -9.20 11.26 -41.06
CA LEU A 52 -8.27 12.36 -41.35
C LEU A 52 -7.69 12.27 -42.77
N CYS A 53 -7.32 11.07 -43.22
CA CYS A 53 -6.84 10.84 -44.58
C CYS A 53 -7.93 11.16 -45.62
N ALA A 54 -9.18 10.76 -45.36
CA ALA A 54 -10.30 11.05 -46.23
C ALA A 54 -10.63 12.55 -46.31
N ALA A 55 -10.41 13.30 -45.23
CA ALA A 55 -10.58 14.75 -45.18
C ALA A 55 -9.43 15.55 -45.81
N GLY A 56 -8.32 14.87 -46.19
CA GLY A 56 -7.09 15.49 -46.65
C GLY A 56 -6.16 15.87 -45.50
N LEU A 57 -4.94 15.32 -45.51
CA LEU A 57 -3.98 15.59 -44.45
C LEU A 57 -3.40 17.00 -44.59
N PRO A 58 -3.33 17.78 -43.49
CA PRO A 58 -2.61 19.05 -43.49
C PRO A 58 -1.12 18.81 -43.78
N SER A 59 -0.42 19.84 -44.27
CA SER A 59 1.04 19.76 -44.38
C SER A 59 1.66 19.43 -43.03
N HIS A 60 2.74 18.65 -43.02
CA HIS A 60 3.41 18.22 -41.80
C HIS A 60 3.74 19.41 -40.88
N ALA A 61 4.22 20.51 -41.47
CA ALA A 61 4.51 21.75 -40.75
C ALA A 61 3.27 22.39 -40.08
N ALA A 62 2.14 22.45 -40.79
CA ALA A 62 0.89 22.99 -40.23
C ALA A 62 0.36 22.11 -39.09
N HIS A 63 0.44 20.79 -39.24
CA HIS A 63 0.03 19.85 -38.19
C HIS A 63 0.87 20.00 -36.92
N LEU A 64 2.21 20.05 -37.06
CA LEU A 64 3.10 20.31 -35.94
C LEU A 64 2.80 21.68 -35.31
N GLY A 65 2.48 22.70 -36.10
CA GLY A 65 2.03 24.01 -35.60
C GLY A 65 0.84 23.91 -34.64
N THR A 66 -0.22 23.21 -35.06
CA THR A 66 -1.39 22.94 -34.22
C THR A 66 -1.03 22.15 -32.97
N LEU A 67 -0.17 21.13 -33.08
CA LEU A 67 0.27 20.34 -31.93
C LEU A 67 1.05 21.19 -30.91
N ARG A 68 1.94 22.10 -31.35
CA ARG A 68 2.63 23.03 -30.43
C ARG A 68 1.65 23.89 -29.65
N GLN A 69 0.64 24.43 -30.32
CA GLN A 69 -0.38 25.26 -29.66
C GLN A 69 -1.16 24.46 -28.61
N ARG A 70 -1.54 23.22 -28.94
CA ARG A 70 -2.22 22.31 -28.00
C ARG A 70 -1.35 21.99 -26.78
N ILE A 71 -0.07 21.68 -26.97
CA ILE A 71 0.86 21.39 -25.87
C ILE A 71 1.05 22.62 -24.99
N ARG A 72 1.26 23.80 -25.59
CA ARG A 72 1.36 25.06 -24.84
C ARG A 72 0.12 25.33 -24.00
N ALA A 73 -1.07 25.16 -24.57
CA ALA A 73 -2.33 25.33 -23.85
C ALA A 73 -2.49 24.31 -22.71
N ALA A 74 -2.18 23.03 -22.97
CA ALA A 74 -2.35 21.95 -21.99
C ALA A 74 -1.44 22.10 -20.76
N TYR A 75 -0.21 22.59 -20.96
CA TYR A 75 0.77 22.78 -19.89
C TYR A 75 0.89 24.24 -19.43
N ALA A 76 0.01 25.13 -19.90
CA ALA A 76 0.07 26.57 -19.63
C ALA A 76 1.48 27.17 -19.82
N LEU A 77 2.16 26.76 -20.89
CA LEU A 77 3.54 27.19 -21.16
C LEU A 77 3.59 28.66 -21.56
N ASP A 78 4.62 29.35 -21.07
CA ASP A 78 4.92 30.73 -21.48
C ASP A 78 5.12 30.83 -23.01
N PRO A 79 4.62 31.88 -23.70
CA PRO A 79 4.76 32.03 -25.14
C PRO A 79 6.20 31.99 -25.67
N HIS A 80 7.18 32.36 -24.85
CA HIS A 80 8.60 32.32 -25.16
C HIS A 80 9.20 30.91 -25.11
N VAL A 81 8.48 29.93 -24.56
CA VAL A 81 8.92 28.52 -24.53
C VAL A 81 8.77 27.90 -25.93
N GLY A 82 9.90 27.48 -26.49
CA GLY A 82 9.96 26.70 -27.72
C GLY A 82 9.44 25.28 -27.49
N VAL A 83 8.64 24.77 -28.42
CA VAL A 83 8.21 23.36 -28.45
C VAL A 83 8.80 22.72 -29.69
N VAL A 84 9.72 21.77 -29.49
CA VAL A 84 10.40 21.04 -30.56
C VAL A 84 9.90 19.61 -30.58
N PHE A 85 9.67 19.10 -31.79
CA PHE A 85 9.36 17.70 -32.02
C PHE A 85 10.57 17.03 -32.65
N ALA A 86 10.93 15.86 -32.18
CA ALA A 86 11.93 15.02 -32.80
C ALA A 86 11.40 13.59 -32.97
N PRO A 87 11.97 12.80 -33.90
CA PRO A 87 11.56 11.42 -34.15
C PRO A 87 11.73 10.49 -32.94
N SER A 88 12.74 10.74 -32.09
CA SER A 88 12.97 9.99 -30.86
C SER A 88 13.62 10.82 -29.77
N GLY A 89 13.65 10.29 -28.54
CA GLY A 89 14.36 10.92 -27.42
C GLY A 89 15.86 11.06 -27.68
N THR A 90 16.47 10.11 -28.40
CA THR A 90 17.87 10.18 -28.82
C THR A 90 18.12 11.34 -29.79
N ASP A 91 17.16 11.68 -30.66
CA ASP A 91 17.27 12.83 -31.56
C ASP A 91 17.13 14.18 -30.83
N LEU A 92 16.37 14.22 -29.72
CA LEU A 92 16.25 15.44 -28.89
C LEU A 92 17.58 15.85 -28.26
N GLU A 93 18.53 14.91 -28.13
CA GLU A 93 19.89 15.19 -27.68
C GLU A 93 20.58 16.22 -28.60
N PHE A 94 20.43 16.08 -29.91
CA PHE A 94 20.99 17.03 -30.87
C PHE A 94 20.37 18.41 -30.74
N VAL A 95 19.09 18.49 -30.38
CA VAL A 95 18.41 19.77 -30.12
C VAL A 95 18.98 20.43 -28.88
N ALA A 96 19.23 19.67 -27.81
CA ALA A 96 19.84 20.19 -26.59
C ALA A 96 21.25 20.72 -26.84
N LEU A 97 22.09 19.97 -27.57
CA LEU A 97 23.43 20.40 -27.97
C LEU A 97 23.39 21.65 -28.85
N ALA A 98 22.51 21.69 -29.86
CA ALA A 98 22.36 22.84 -30.75
C ALA A 98 21.88 24.09 -29.99
N ALA A 99 21.01 23.93 -28.99
CA ALA A 99 20.48 25.05 -28.20
C ALA A 99 21.55 25.76 -27.35
N VAL A 100 22.68 25.09 -27.07
CA VAL A 100 23.81 25.66 -26.33
C VAL A 100 25.07 25.83 -27.17
N ALA A 101 25.01 25.50 -28.46
CA ALA A 101 26.11 25.69 -29.39
C ALA A 101 26.57 27.16 -29.40
N GLY A 102 27.89 27.36 -29.36
CA GLY A 102 28.50 28.70 -29.34
C GLY A 102 28.43 29.45 -28.00
N ARG A 103 27.82 28.88 -26.95
CA ARG A 103 27.90 29.48 -25.59
C ARG A 103 29.29 29.38 -24.97
N GLY A 104 30.05 28.34 -25.32
CA GLY A 104 31.46 28.17 -24.94
C GLY A 104 32.37 28.39 -26.14
N ALA A 105 33.47 29.11 -25.95
CA ALA A 105 34.44 29.39 -27.00
C ALA A 105 35.14 28.12 -27.53
N ALA A 106 35.30 27.11 -26.68
CA ALA A 106 35.89 25.81 -27.01
C ALA A 106 34.84 24.71 -27.30
N GLY A 107 33.55 25.06 -27.37
CA GLY A 107 32.46 24.13 -27.61
C GLY A 107 31.67 23.76 -26.36
N VAL A 108 31.07 22.57 -26.37
CA VAL A 108 30.16 22.08 -25.33
C VAL A 108 30.79 20.90 -24.60
N HIS A 109 30.68 20.90 -23.27
CA HIS A 109 30.99 19.75 -22.43
C HIS A 109 29.67 19.18 -21.91
N ASN A 110 29.22 18.09 -22.55
CA ASN A 110 27.99 17.41 -22.19
C ASN A 110 28.23 16.47 -21.01
N ILE A 111 27.36 16.51 -20.02
CA ILE A 111 27.47 15.75 -18.76
C ILE A 111 26.20 14.90 -18.64
N LEU A 112 26.33 13.62 -18.96
CA LEU A 112 25.28 12.63 -18.80
C LEU A 112 25.33 12.01 -17.40
N LEU A 113 24.16 11.69 -16.86
CA LEU A 113 24.04 10.97 -15.59
C LEU A 113 23.59 9.54 -15.86
N GLY A 114 24.55 8.62 -15.86
CA GLY A 114 24.31 7.19 -15.97
C GLY A 114 23.71 6.80 -17.31
N ALA A 115 24.57 6.67 -18.32
CA ALA A 115 24.15 6.28 -19.68
C ALA A 115 23.24 5.01 -19.72
N ASP A 116 23.44 4.07 -18.82
CA ASP A 116 22.62 2.85 -18.69
C ASP A 116 21.15 3.14 -18.31
N GLU A 117 20.90 4.21 -17.56
CA GLU A 117 19.57 4.58 -17.07
C GLU A 117 18.76 5.34 -18.14
N VAL A 118 19.43 6.11 -19.01
CA VAL A 118 18.79 6.92 -20.08
C VAL A 118 18.72 6.22 -21.44
N GLY A 119 19.52 5.17 -21.67
CA GLY A 119 19.42 4.26 -22.84
C GLY A 119 20.68 4.20 -23.69
N SER A 120 20.99 3.01 -24.20
CA SER A 120 22.28 2.71 -24.86
C SER A 120 22.57 3.51 -26.14
N GLY A 121 21.55 4.01 -26.84
CA GLY A 121 21.71 4.85 -28.02
C GLY A 121 22.07 6.32 -27.73
N CYS A 122 21.93 6.78 -26.48
CA CYS A 122 22.13 8.18 -26.11
C CYS A 122 23.62 8.60 -26.10
N ILE A 123 24.55 7.66 -25.87
CA ILE A 123 25.98 7.99 -25.76
C ILE A 123 26.54 8.61 -27.04
N PHE A 124 26.16 8.09 -28.22
CA PHE A 124 26.61 8.63 -29.50
C PHE A 124 26.04 10.03 -29.72
N SER A 125 24.72 10.20 -29.58
CA SER A 125 24.08 11.50 -29.78
C SER A 125 24.59 12.54 -28.79
N ALA A 126 24.86 12.16 -27.55
CA ALA A 126 25.39 13.04 -26.51
C ALA A 126 26.84 13.47 -26.77
N ARG A 127 27.57 12.74 -27.61
CA ARG A 127 28.89 13.11 -28.16
C ARG A 127 28.80 13.93 -29.45
N GLY A 128 27.60 14.30 -29.90
CA GLY A 128 27.43 14.94 -31.21
C GLY A 128 27.72 13.99 -32.38
N GLN A 129 27.48 12.69 -32.20
CA GLN A 129 27.69 11.66 -33.22
C GLN A 129 26.37 11.04 -33.66
N TYR A 130 26.28 10.63 -34.92
CA TYR A 130 25.18 9.82 -35.41
C TYR A 130 25.11 8.51 -34.62
N PHE A 131 23.89 8.05 -34.32
CA PHE A 131 23.64 6.83 -33.54
C PHE A 131 23.01 5.70 -34.36
N ALA A 132 22.70 5.96 -35.63
CA ALA A 132 22.03 5.05 -36.56
C ALA A 132 22.68 5.13 -37.95
N ASP A 133 22.38 4.17 -38.82
CA ASP A 133 22.87 4.15 -40.21
C ASP A 133 22.09 5.09 -41.14
N GLU A 134 20.97 5.64 -40.67
CA GLU A 134 20.10 6.52 -41.43
C GLU A 134 19.39 7.50 -40.50
N THR A 135 19.31 8.77 -40.91
CA THR A 135 18.51 9.79 -40.20
C THR A 135 17.02 9.63 -40.52
N ALA A 136 16.15 10.21 -39.69
CA ALA A 136 14.70 10.19 -39.95
C ALA A 136 14.26 10.91 -41.24
N LEU A 137 15.16 11.65 -41.88
CA LEU A 137 14.97 12.31 -43.17
C LEU A 137 15.48 11.48 -44.36
N GLY A 138 16.04 10.30 -44.12
CA GLY A 138 16.53 9.38 -45.15
C GLY A 138 17.97 9.62 -45.59
N HIS A 139 18.74 10.44 -44.85
CA HIS A 139 20.17 10.58 -45.10
C HIS A 139 20.93 9.39 -44.52
N ALA A 140 21.73 8.72 -45.35
CA ALA A 140 22.64 7.67 -44.91
C ALA A 140 23.75 8.25 -44.03
N THR A 141 24.03 7.59 -42.91
CA THR A 141 25.00 7.99 -41.88
C THR A 141 25.70 6.75 -41.33
N ARG A 142 26.67 6.92 -40.43
CA ARG A 142 27.28 5.79 -39.72
C ARG A 142 27.29 6.04 -38.21
N PRO A 143 26.89 5.08 -37.37
CA PRO A 143 27.02 5.22 -35.92
C PRO A 143 28.45 5.57 -35.50
N GLY A 144 28.60 6.61 -34.68
CA GLY A 144 29.88 7.15 -34.21
C GLY A 144 30.53 8.20 -35.12
N GLU A 145 30.00 8.42 -36.34
CA GLU A 145 30.41 9.53 -37.20
C GLU A 145 29.93 10.88 -36.61
N LEU A 146 30.75 11.92 -36.68
CA LEU A 146 30.41 13.24 -36.16
C LEU A 146 29.29 13.89 -36.98
N VAL A 147 28.36 14.51 -36.27
CA VAL A 147 27.35 15.38 -36.87
C VAL A 147 28.00 16.73 -37.17
N GLU A 148 27.80 17.23 -38.39
CA GLU A 148 28.32 18.53 -38.82
C GLU A 148 27.90 19.64 -37.84
N GLY A 149 28.86 20.44 -37.37
CA GLY A 149 28.65 21.52 -36.40
C GLY A 149 28.66 21.08 -34.93
N MET A 150 28.88 19.80 -34.65
CA MET A 150 28.98 19.24 -33.29
C MET A 150 30.36 18.66 -32.97
N GLU A 151 31.38 18.97 -33.77
CA GLU A 151 32.75 18.44 -33.64
C GLU A 151 33.43 18.84 -32.32
N SER A 152 32.97 19.93 -31.71
CA SER A 152 33.51 20.48 -30.46
C SER A 152 32.84 19.92 -29.20
N VAL A 153 31.93 18.94 -29.32
CA VAL A 153 31.24 18.32 -28.19
C VAL A 153 32.12 17.27 -27.52
N THR A 154 32.31 17.40 -26.20
CA THR A 154 32.88 16.35 -25.33
C THR A 154 31.81 15.77 -24.43
N LEU A 155 32.00 14.54 -23.95
CA LEU A 155 31.07 13.87 -23.05
C LEU A 155 31.77 13.39 -21.77
N ALA A 156 31.21 13.72 -20.62
CA ALA A 156 31.42 13.04 -19.35
C ALA A 156 30.19 12.18 -19.02
N ASP A 157 30.42 10.92 -18.66
CA ASP A 157 29.37 10.04 -18.12
C ASP A 157 29.59 9.87 -16.62
N VAL A 158 28.76 10.57 -15.83
CA VAL A 158 28.79 10.49 -14.38
C VAL A 158 27.97 9.27 -13.99
N ALA A 159 28.66 8.21 -13.58
CA ALA A 159 27.99 6.99 -13.18
C ALA A 159 27.08 7.25 -11.96
N VAL A 160 25.82 6.85 -12.07
CA VAL A 160 24.83 7.00 -10.99
C VAL A 160 24.79 5.80 -10.04
N ARG A 161 25.55 4.75 -10.33
CA ARG A 161 25.70 3.54 -9.51
C ARG A 161 27.16 3.19 -9.27
N CYS A 162 27.46 2.62 -8.11
CA CYS A 162 28.78 2.04 -7.83
C CYS A 162 28.94 0.67 -8.52
N GLU A 163 30.16 0.09 -8.47
CA GLU A 163 30.45 -1.23 -9.07
C GLU A 163 29.56 -2.35 -8.52
N GLY A 164 29.07 -2.23 -7.28
CA GLY A 164 28.11 -3.15 -6.67
C GLY A 164 26.65 -2.96 -7.12
N GLY A 165 26.38 -2.03 -8.04
CA GLY A 165 25.03 -1.73 -8.56
C GLY A 165 24.15 -0.87 -7.66
N MET A 166 24.65 -0.41 -6.50
CA MET A 166 23.91 0.50 -5.61
C MET A 166 23.92 1.93 -6.15
N ALA A 167 22.79 2.63 -6.03
CA ALA A 167 22.69 4.04 -6.43
C ALA A 167 23.62 4.90 -5.57
N ARG A 168 24.39 5.79 -6.22
CA ARG A 168 25.15 6.83 -5.52
C ARG A 168 24.18 7.85 -4.94
N THR A 169 24.61 8.50 -3.86
CA THR A 169 23.83 9.59 -3.26
C THR A 169 23.81 10.80 -4.21
N SER A 170 22.77 11.61 -4.08
CA SER A 170 22.65 12.84 -4.88
C SER A 170 23.82 13.80 -4.65
N ALA A 171 24.34 13.86 -3.42
CA ALA A 171 25.50 14.67 -3.08
C ALA A 171 26.77 14.19 -3.81
N GLU A 172 27.06 12.89 -3.82
CA GLU A 172 28.21 12.33 -4.54
C GLU A 172 28.13 12.59 -6.05
N ILE A 173 26.92 12.54 -6.63
CA ILE A 173 26.70 12.85 -8.05
C ILE A 173 26.87 14.35 -8.28
N ALA A 174 26.29 15.21 -7.44
CA ALA A 174 26.45 16.65 -7.54
C ALA A 174 27.91 17.09 -7.41
N ASP A 175 28.71 16.42 -6.59
CA ASP A 175 30.15 16.69 -6.45
C ASP A 175 30.93 16.31 -7.71
N GLN A 176 30.62 15.17 -8.33
CA GLN A 176 31.21 14.78 -9.62
C GLN A 176 30.80 15.73 -10.74
N VAL A 177 29.51 16.08 -10.82
CA VAL A 177 29.00 17.08 -11.76
C VAL A 177 29.70 18.42 -11.55
N ARG A 178 29.87 18.87 -10.31
CA ARG A 178 30.59 20.12 -9.98
C ARG A 178 32.03 20.09 -10.50
N ALA A 179 32.71 18.93 -10.39
CA ALA A 179 34.07 18.77 -10.92
C ALA A 179 34.10 18.88 -12.45
N GLU A 180 33.16 18.23 -13.15
CA GLU A 180 33.06 18.30 -14.62
C GLU A 180 32.71 19.71 -15.11
N VAL A 181 31.79 20.41 -14.42
CA VAL A 181 31.45 21.80 -14.77
C VAL A 181 32.68 22.72 -14.57
N ARG A 182 33.45 22.54 -13.50
CA ARG A 182 34.70 23.30 -13.30
C ARG A 182 35.74 23.01 -14.39
N CYS A 183 35.85 21.76 -14.81
CA CYS A 183 36.72 21.35 -15.90
C CYS A 183 36.30 22.03 -17.21
N ALA A 184 35.02 21.96 -17.55
CA ALA A 184 34.45 22.61 -18.72
C ALA A 184 34.73 24.12 -18.75
N VAL A 185 34.50 24.81 -17.62
CA VAL A 185 34.77 26.25 -17.48
C VAL A 185 36.26 26.56 -17.67
N ALA A 186 37.15 25.76 -17.09
CA ALA A 186 38.59 25.95 -17.23
C ALA A 186 39.07 25.77 -18.68
N GLU A 187 38.42 24.89 -19.45
CA GLU A 187 38.68 24.67 -20.88
C GLU A 187 37.97 25.68 -21.80
N GLY A 188 37.17 26.61 -21.25
CA GLY A 188 36.38 27.56 -22.04
C GLY A 188 35.20 26.92 -22.78
N ARG A 189 34.73 25.76 -22.32
CA ARG A 189 33.56 25.04 -22.81
C ARG A 189 32.31 25.41 -22.01
N HIS A 190 31.15 25.32 -22.63
CA HIS A 190 29.86 25.45 -21.93
C HIS A 190 29.40 24.10 -21.41
N ALA A 191 29.04 24.00 -20.13
CA ALA A 191 28.57 22.75 -19.55
C ALA A 191 27.08 22.52 -19.86
N LEU A 192 26.74 21.33 -20.36
CA LEU A 192 25.36 20.89 -20.55
C LEU A 192 25.10 19.72 -19.62
N LEU A 193 24.31 19.92 -18.56
CA LEU A 193 24.02 18.89 -17.57
C LEU A 193 22.67 18.24 -17.82
N HIS A 194 22.66 16.92 -17.96
CA HIS A 194 21.43 16.13 -18.01
C HIS A 194 20.95 15.81 -16.60
N VAL A 195 19.69 16.12 -16.32
CA VAL A 195 19.02 15.82 -15.06
C VAL A 195 17.97 14.75 -15.34
N VAL A 196 18.08 13.64 -14.65
CA VAL A 196 17.12 12.54 -14.76
C VAL A 196 16.06 12.72 -13.68
N HIS A 197 14.86 13.14 -14.08
CA HIS A 197 13.70 13.33 -13.21
C HIS A 197 12.75 12.13 -13.32
N GLY A 198 13.20 10.98 -12.81
CA GLY A 198 12.50 9.69 -12.87
C GLY A 198 13.15 8.74 -13.88
N SER A 199 14.25 8.09 -13.46
CA SER A 199 14.94 7.07 -14.26
C SER A 199 14.11 5.79 -14.39
N LYS A 200 14.53 4.84 -15.25
CA LYS A 200 13.93 3.50 -15.36
C LYS A 200 13.81 2.75 -14.03
N THR A 201 14.64 3.10 -13.06
CA THR A 201 14.66 2.54 -11.71
C THR A 201 14.09 3.49 -10.64
N GLY A 202 13.44 4.57 -11.07
CA GLY A 202 12.73 5.54 -10.21
C GLY A 202 13.62 6.61 -9.58
N LEU A 203 14.87 6.77 -10.03
CA LEU A 203 15.81 7.73 -9.45
C LEU A 203 15.52 9.17 -9.93
N ILE A 204 15.67 10.14 -9.02
CA ILE A 204 15.69 11.58 -9.33
C ILE A 204 17.06 12.11 -8.94
N LEU A 205 17.91 12.39 -9.93
CA LEU A 205 19.32 12.69 -9.73
C LEU A 205 19.80 13.77 -10.72
N PRO A 206 20.49 14.83 -10.24
CA PRO A 206 20.59 15.23 -8.84
C PRO A 206 19.21 15.69 -8.34
N LYS A 207 19.01 15.82 -7.02
CA LYS A 207 17.77 16.40 -6.50
C LYS A 207 17.77 17.90 -6.80
N LEU A 208 16.56 18.47 -6.82
CA LEU A 208 16.34 19.88 -7.15
C LEU A 208 17.19 20.83 -6.30
N ALA A 209 17.36 20.56 -5.01
CA ALA A 209 18.19 21.40 -4.14
C ALA A 209 19.67 21.44 -4.56
N GLU A 210 20.25 20.32 -5.02
CA GLU A 210 21.62 20.32 -5.52
C GLU A 210 21.73 20.99 -6.90
N ILE A 211 20.70 20.86 -7.73
CA ILE A 211 20.61 21.58 -9.02
C ILE A 211 20.58 23.10 -8.78
N ASP A 212 19.78 23.57 -7.83
CA ASP A 212 19.72 24.98 -7.46
C ASP A 212 21.07 25.49 -6.95
N ALA A 213 21.78 24.68 -6.16
CA ALA A 213 23.13 25.00 -5.70
C ALA A 213 24.13 25.09 -6.87
N LEU A 214 24.13 24.14 -7.81
CA LEU A 214 24.98 24.17 -9.00
C LEU A 214 24.67 25.39 -9.89
N ARG A 215 23.39 25.73 -10.07
CA ARG A 215 22.99 26.95 -10.81
C ARG A 215 23.45 28.21 -10.11
N SER A 216 23.35 28.28 -8.79
CA SER A 216 23.84 29.42 -8.02
C SER A 216 25.37 29.56 -8.08
N GLU A 217 26.11 28.45 -8.21
CA GLU A 217 27.57 28.44 -8.28
C GLU A 217 28.09 28.82 -9.67
N PHE A 218 27.52 28.23 -10.74
CA PHE A 218 28.07 28.34 -12.10
C PHE A 218 27.30 29.30 -13.01
N GLY A 219 26.09 29.71 -12.64
CA GLY A 219 25.28 30.67 -13.40
C GLY A 219 25.16 30.29 -14.88
N ASP A 220 25.48 31.24 -15.75
CA ASP A 220 25.36 31.09 -17.20
C ASP A 220 26.42 30.18 -17.85
N ALA A 221 27.41 29.70 -17.09
CA ALA A 221 28.41 28.75 -17.61
C ALA A 221 27.86 27.32 -17.78
N MET A 222 26.63 27.07 -17.31
CA MET A 222 25.97 25.77 -17.39
C MET A 222 24.51 25.92 -17.86
N SER A 223 24.05 24.96 -18.66
CA SER A 223 22.63 24.76 -18.99
C SER A 223 22.16 23.39 -18.52
N LEU A 224 20.85 23.24 -18.33
CA LEU A 224 20.23 21.98 -17.90
C LEU A 224 19.35 21.39 -18.98
N VAL A 225 19.40 20.08 -19.14
CA VAL A 225 18.43 19.27 -19.88
C VAL A 225 17.71 18.40 -18.87
N VAL A 226 16.40 18.54 -18.72
CA VAL A 226 15.64 17.71 -17.77
C VAL A 226 14.89 16.63 -18.53
N ASP A 227 15.30 15.37 -18.33
CA ASP A 227 14.54 14.21 -18.79
C ASP A 227 13.50 13.82 -17.73
N ALA A 228 12.23 14.11 -18.01
CA ALA A 228 11.09 13.87 -17.12
C ALA A 228 10.10 12.82 -17.66
N CYS A 229 10.54 11.93 -18.57
CA CYS A 229 9.64 11.06 -19.33
C CYS A 229 8.82 10.05 -18.49
N GLN A 230 9.19 9.75 -17.24
CA GLN A 230 8.51 8.73 -16.43
C GLN A 230 7.54 9.26 -15.35
N ALA A 231 7.29 10.57 -15.31
CA ALA A 231 6.42 11.18 -14.30
C ALA A 231 4.93 10.75 -14.39
N ALA A 232 4.53 9.90 -15.34
CA ALA A 232 3.12 9.61 -15.64
C ALA A 232 2.52 8.36 -14.97
N ALA A 233 3.26 7.52 -14.22
CA ALA A 233 2.69 6.28 -13.70
C ALA A 233 2.27 6.30 -12.22
N GLY A 234 2.70 7.25 -11.39
CA GLY A 234 2.27 7.38 -9.98
C GLY A 234 2.49 6.14 -9.09
N LEU A 235 3.19 5.10 -9.57
CA LEU A 235 3.46 3.87 -8.86
C LEU A 235 4.91 3.89 -8.37
N PRO A 236 5.18 3.72 -7.07
CA PRO A 236 6.53 3.42 -6.63
C PRO A 236 6.92 2.04 -7.18
N ILE A 237 7.78 2.01 -8.21
CA ILE A 237 8.35 0.78 -8.76
C ILE A 237 9.51 0.36 -7.83
N CYS A 238 9.18 -0.19 -6.68
CA CYS A 238 10.18 -0.79 -5.77
C CYS A 238 10.36 -2.30 -6.01
N GLU A 239 9.70 -2.88 -7.02
CA GLU A 239 9.76 -4.32 -7.31
C GLU A 239 9.96 -4.60 -8.79
N THR A 240 10.68 -5.70 -9.09
CA THR A 240 10.82 -6.23 -10.44
C THR A 240 9.45 -6.57 -11.01
N ALA A 241 9.14 -6.07 -12.21
CA ALA A 241 7.91 -6.39 -12.91
C ALA A 241 7.72 -7.92 -12.98
N ARG A 242 6.50 -8.37 -12.70
CA ARG A 242 6.12 -9.78 -12.77
C ARG A 242 5.33 -10.01 -14.04
N VAL A 243 5.62 -11.13 -14.69
CA VAL A 243 4.97 -11.52 -15.92
C VAL A 243 3.76 -12.39 -15.60
N LEU A 244 2.61 -12.02 -16.13
CA LEU A 244 1.38 -12.79 -16.19
C LEU A 244 1.29 -13.41 -17.58
N ASP A 245 1.49 -14.71 -17.68
CA ASP A 245 1.52 -15.45 -18.95
C ASP A 245 0.20 -16.23 -19.24
N ASP A 246 -0.76 -16.21 -18.32
CA ASP A 246 -2.01 -16.99 -18.37
C ASP A 246 -3.25 -16.09 -18.56
N LEU A 247 -3.20 -15.16 -19.50
CA LEU A 247 -4.37 -14.34 -19.86
C LEU A 247 -5.19 -15.01 -20.98
N PRO A 248 -6.50 -14.72 -21.07
CA PRO A 248 -7.34 -15.24 -22.15
C PRO A 248 -6.71 -14.96 -23.51
N GLU A 249 -6.86 -15.91 -24.45
CA GLU A 249 -6.30 -15.82 -25.81
C GLU A 249 -4.75 -15.77 -25.88
N GLY A 250 -4.05 -16.18 -24.81
CA GLY A 250 -2.58 -16.27 -24.79
C GLY A 250 -1.87 -14.93 -24.54
N GLY A 251 -2.57 -13.98 -23.92
CA GLY A 251 -2.02 -12.67 -23.58
C GLY A 251 -0.92 -12.71 -22.52
N ARG A 252 0.02 -11.78 -22.61
CA ARG A 252 1.11 -11.58 -21.64
C ARG A 252 1.05 -10.17 -21.07
N CYS A 253 1.04 -10.03 -19.75
CA CYS A 253 1.01 -8.73 -19.09
C CYS A 253 2.14 -8.62 -18.06
N GLN A 254 2.84 -7.48 -18.02
CA GLN A 254 3.85 -7.22 -17.01
C GLN A 254 3.35 -6.15 -16.05
N ILE A 255 3.29 -6.47 -14.76
CA ILE A 255 2.78 -5.53 -13.75
C ILE A 255 3.72 -5.46 -12.54
N PRO A 256 4.05 -4.26 -12.05
CA PRO A 256 4.67 -4.10 -10.74
C PRO A 256 3.67 -4.60 -9.69
N SER A 257 3.96 -5.74 -9.07
CA SER A 257 3.06 -6.33 -8.08
C SER A 257 3.84 -7.15 -7.05
N LEU A 258 3.36 -7.12 -5.81
CA LEU A 258 3.83 -7.98 -4.74
C LEU A 258 3.76 -9.44 -5.19
N GLY A 259 4.72 -10.27 -4.79
CA GLY A 259 4.79 -11.67 -5.20
C GLY A 259 3.48 -12.45 -4.97
N ARG A 260 2.75 -12.18 -3.89
CA ARG A 260 1.43 -12.79 -3.63
C ARG A 260 0.27 -12.18 -4.42
N SER A 261 0.44 -10.96 -4.93
CA SER A 261 -0.58 -10.22 -5.66
C SER A 261 -0.66 -10.67 -7.11
N ILE A 262 0.32 -11.42 -7.62
CA ILE A 262 0.34 -11.94 -9.00
C ILE A 262 -0.94 -12.73 -9.30
N GLY A 263 -1.28 -13.75 -8.49
CA GLY A 263 -2.48 -14.57 -8.67
C GLY A 263 -3.79 -13.76 -8.59
N PRO A 264 -4.02 -12.99 -7.51
CA PRO A 264 -5.12 -12.03 -7.39
C PRO A 264 -5.26 -11.07 -8.56
N LEU A 265 -4.15 -10.47 -8.99
CA LEU A 265 -4.11 -9.47 -10.04
C LEU A 265 -4.38 -10.11 -11.41
N SER A 266 -3.84 -11.31 -11.65
CA SER A 266 -4.17 -12.14 -12.81
C SER A 266 -5.65 -12.46 -12.83
N ALA A 267 -6.22 -12.93 -11.71
CA ALA A 267 -7.63 -13.26 -11.62
C ALA A 267 -8.52 -12.03 -11.81
N LEU A 268 -8.13 -10.87 -11.26
CA LEU A 268 -8.85 -9.62 -11.40
C LEU A 268 -8.79 -9.09 -12.85
N LEU A 269 -7.63 -9.20 -13.50
CA LEU A 269 -7.46 -8.82 -14.90
C LEU A 269 -8.23 -9.76 -15.84
N GLN A 270 -8.18 -11.07 -15.60
CA GLN A 270 -9.00 -12.06 -16.31
C GLN A 270 -10.50 -11.77 -16.16
N CYS A 271 -10.96 -11.50 -14.94
CA CYS A 271 -12.35 -11.13 -14.64
C CYS A 271 -12.74 -9.85 -15.39
N LEU A 272 -11.90 -8.81 -15.34
CA LEU A 272 -12.12 -7.56 -16.06
C LEU A 272 -12.22 -7.78 -17.58
N LEU A 273 -11.31 -8.57 -18.17
CA LEU A 273 -11.32 -8.90 -19.59
C LEU A 273 -12.55 -9.72 -20.00
N ALA A 274 -13.02 -10.63 -19.14
CA ALA A 274 -14.23 -11.40 -19.38
C ALA A 274 -15.51 -10.55 -19.28
N VAL A 275 -15.54 -9.58 -18.36
CA VAL A 275 -16.72 -8.76 -18.06
C VAL A 275 -16.83 -7.51 -18.94
N MET A 276 -15.71 -6.92 -19.36
CA MET A 276 -15.68 -5.68 -20.14
C MET A 276 -16.55 -5.72 -21.41
N PRO A 277 -16.49 -6.76 -22.27
CA PRO A 277 -17.32 -6.83 -23.46
C PRO A 277 -18.82 -6.83 -23.15
N ILE A 278 -19.23 -7.54 -22.08
CA ILE A 278 -20.62 -7.63 -21.61
C ILE A 278 -21.14 -6.25 -21.18
N LEU A 279 -20.31 -5.51 -20.43
CA LEU A 279 -20.64 -4.16 -19.96
C LEU A 279 -20.73 -3.14 -21.11
N ILE A 280 -19.85 -3.23 -22.10
CA ILE A 280 -19.85 -2.36 -23.29
C ILE A 280 -21.14 -2.54 -24.09
N GLU A 281 -21.66 -3.77 -24.15
CA GLU A 281 -22.90 -4.10 -24.86
C GLU A 281 -24.17 -3.90 -24.02
N GLY A 282 -24.03 -3.39 -22.79
CA GLY A 282 -25.15 -3.07 -21.89
C GLY A 282 -25.88 -4.29 -21.33
N ARG A 283 -25.28 -5.49 -21.41
CA ARG A 283 -25.87 -6.74 -20.89
C ARG A 283 -25.55 -6.90 -19.40
N ARG A 284 -26.49 -7.48 -18.63
CA ARG A 284 -26.38 -7.71 -17.17
C ARG A 284 -26.70 -9.16 -16.79
N ASP A 285 -26.27 -10.09 -17.63
CA ASP A 285 -26.56 -11.51 -17.51
C ASP A 285 -25.70 -12.23 -16.44
N LEU A 286 -26.18 -13.41 -16.05
CA LEU A 286 -25.63 -14.37 -15.06
C LEU A 286 -24.10 -14.69 -15.12
N PRO A 287 -23.34 -14.50 -16.23
CA PRO A 287 -21.89 -14.74 -16.23
C PRO A 287 -21.11 -13.84 -15.25
N LEU A 288 -21.59 -12.62 -14.99
CA LEU A 288 -20.93 -11.67 -14.10
C LEU A 288 -20.88 -12.16 -12.65
N GLU A 289 -21.99 -12.71 -12.13
CA GLU A 289 -22.05 -13.20 -10.74
C GLU A 289 -21.12 -14.40 -10.51
N ASN A 290 -21.06 -15.33 -11.46
CA ASN A 290 -20.16 -16.48 -11.39
C ASN A 290 -18.68 -16.05 -11.43
N GLU A 291 -18.35 -15.08 -12.28
CA GLU A 291 -16.99 -14.57 -12.41
C GLU A 291 -16.57 -13.76 -11.17
N LEU A 292 -17.50 -13.01 -10.56
CA LEU A 292 -17.29 -12.34 -9.27
C LEU A 292 -17.12 -13.34 -8.12
N MET A 293 -17.88 -14.44 -8.09
CA MET A 293 -17.68 -15.50 -7.09
C MET A 293 -16.33 -16.21 -7.25
N ARG A 294 -15.92 -16.50 -8.49
CA ARG A 294 -14.59 -17.04 -8.79
C ARG A 294 -13.50 -16.09 -8.29
N LEU A 295 -13.61 -14.80 -8.63
CA LEU A 295 -12.68 -13.77 -8.18
C LEU A 295 -12.62 -13.70 -6.66
N HIS A 296 -13.77 -13.68 -5.98
CA HIS A 296 -13.82 -13.68 -4.52
C HIS A 296 -13.07 -14.88 -3.92
N GLY A 297 -13.25 -16.08 -4.47
CA GLY A 297 -12.54 -17.28 -4.02
C GLY A 297 -11.01 -17.21 -4.17
N VAL A 298 -10.51 -16.55 -5.22
CA VAL A 298 -9.06 -16.33 -5.43
C VAL A 298 -8.52 -15.24 -4.50
N LEU A 299 -9.25 -14.12 -4.38
CA LEU A 299 -8.87 -13.00 -3.53
C LEU A 299 -8.85 -13.40 -2.04
N ALA A 300 -9.84 -14.16 -1.59
CA ALA A 300 -9.94 -14.63 -0.20
C ALA A 300 -8.70 -15.44 0.24
N LYS A 301 -8.13 -16.26 -0.66
CA LYS A 301 -6.92 -17.05 -0.37
C LYS A 301 -5.65 -16.22 -0.26
N SER A 302 -5.65 -15.01 -0.80
CA SER A 302 -4.47 -14.15 -0.90
C SER A 302 -4.46 -13.02 0.13
N ASN A 303 -5.47 -13.00 1.01
CA ASN A 303 -5.53 -12.08 2.13
C ASN A 303 -4.45 -12.39 3.16
N PHE A 304 -3.93 -11.33 3.78
CA PHE A 304 -3.16 -11.46 5.00
C PHE A 304 -3.96 -12.20 6.07
N ARG A 305 -3.29 -13.07 6.83
CA ARG A 305 -3.87 -13.73 8.01
C ARG A 305 -4.38 -12.73 9.05
N SER A 306 -3.66 -11.62 9.22
CA SER A 306 -4.02 -10.56 10.16
C SER A 306 -4.71 -9.39 9.46
N SER A 307 -5.78 -8.89 10.09
CA SER A 307 -6.49 -7.69 9.64
C SER A 307 -5.67 -6.39 9.80
N ASN A 308 -4.54 -6.43 10.53
CA ASN A 308 -3.69 -5.26 10.76
C ASN A 308 -2.75 -4.99 9.59
N MET A 309 -2.24 -6.03 8.94
CA MET A 309 -1.23 -5.91 7.89
C MET A 309 -1.68 -5.07 6.68
N PRO A 310 -2.92 -5.21 6.15
CA PRO A 310 -3.42 -4.32 5.11
C PRO A 310 -3.40 -2.84 5.52
N ARG A 311 -3.63 -2.54 6.81
CA ARG A 311 -3.64 -1.16 7.32
C ARG A 311 -2.21 -0.59 7.34
N PHE A 312 -1.23 -1.36 7.78
CA PHE A 312 0.18 -0.96 7.73
C PHE A 312 0.68 -0.75 6.29
N VAL A 313 0.34 -1.64 5.37
CA VAL A 313 0.67 -1.48 3.94
C VAL A 313 0.04 -0.21 3.36
N ARG A 314 -1.23 0.06 3.67
CA ARG A 314 -1.91 1.29 3.21
C ARG A 314 -1.25 2.55 3.78
N ALA A 315 -0.86 2.54 5.05
CA ALA A 315 -0.15 3.63 5.68
C ALA A 315 1.24 3.84 5.05
N ALA A 316 2.00 2.77 4.83
CA ALA A 316 3.31 2.82 4.17
C ALA A 316 3.20 3.41 2.75
N HIS A 317 2.22 2.96 1.97
CA HIS A 317 1.93 3.52 0.65
C HIS A 317 1.60 5.03 0.72
N GLY A 318 0.73 5.44 1.64
CA GLY A 318 0.37 6.86 1.82
C GLY A 318 1.56 7.75 2.21
N LEU A 319 2.51 7.20 2.96
CA LEU A 319 3.76 7.86 3.36
C LEU A 319 4.89 7.71 2.34
N ARG A 320 4.65 7.02 1.21
CA ARG A 320 5.69 6.65 0.22
C ARG A 320 6.88 5.92 0.87
N LEU A 321 6.62 5.17 1.94
CA LEU A 321 7.61 4.32 2.57
C LEU A 321 7.74 3.03 1.76
N PRO A 322 8.97 2.61 1.39
CA PRO A 322 9.16 1.33 0.74
C PRO A 322 8.72 0.22 1.69
N PHE A 323 8.10 -0.82 1.15
CA PHE A 323 7.75 -2.00 1.91
C PHE A 323 7.86 -3.24 1.04
N ARG A 324 8.15 -4.38 1.66
CA ARG A 324 8.18 -5.68 1.00
C ARG A 324 7.62 -6.77 1.90
N GLU A 325 7.01 -7.77 1.31
CA GLU A 325 6.63 -8.98 2.03
C GLU A 325 7.85 -9.90 2.20
N LEU A 326 7.97 -10.52 3.37
CA LEU A 326 8.94 -11.57 3.66
C LEU A 326 8.23 -12.94 3.68
N PRO A 327 8.95 -14.06 3.52
CA PRO A 327 8.37 -15.39 3.66
C PRO A 327 7.61 -15.54 4.99
N GLY A 328 6.43 -16.17 4.96
CA GLY A 328 5.60 -16.36 6.16
C GLY A 328 4.58 -15.25 6.44
N GLN A 329 4.36 -14.32 5.50
CA GLN A 329 3.45 -13.17 5.61
C GLN A 329 3.90 -12.09 6.60
N PHE A 330 5.21 -12.01 6.89
CA PHE A 330 5.80 -10.86 7.58
C PHE A 330 5.98 -9.69 6.61
N LEU A 331 6.06 -8.48 7.14
CA LEU A 331 6.25 -7.27 6.35
C LEU A 331 7.53 -6.57 6.78
N LEU A 332 8.39 -6.22 5.84
CA LEU A 332 9.44 -5.24 6.04
C LEU A 332 8.93 -3.88 5.58
N LEU A 333 8.97 -2.90 6.47
CA LEU A 333 8.76 -1.48 6.18
C LEU A 333 10.13 -0.77 6.20
N GLY A 334 10.41 0.08 5.22
CA GLY A 334 11.71 0.74 5.07
C GLY A 334 12.79 -0.12 4.42
N GLU A 335 14.01 0.41 4.36
CA GLU A 335 15.18 -0.25 3.76
C GLU A 335 16.42 -0.13 4.65
N GLY A 336 17.35 -1.07 4.49
CA GLY A 336 18.63 -1.08 5.19
C GLY A 336 18.48 -0.97 6.71
N VAL A 337 19.28 -0.08 7.32
CA VAL A 337 19.30 0.17 8.77
C VAL A 337 18.00 0.80 9.30
N HIS A 338 17.18 1.38 8.42
CA HIS A 338 15.88 1.95 8.74
C HIS A 338 14.73 0.96 8.52
N GLY A 339 15.03 -0.28 8.11
CA GLY A 339 14.07 -1.35 7.97
C GLY A 339 13.47 -1.78 9.30
N ARG A 340 12.17 -2.08 9.32
CA ARG A 340 11.43 -2.64 10.45
C ARG A 340 10.59 -3.84 10.02
N TRP A 341 10.78 -4.97 10.68
CA TRP A 341 10.03 -6.21 10.39
C TRP A 341 8.79 -6.28 11.29
N LEU A 342 7.66 -6.65 10.70
CA LEU A 342 6.37 -6.75 11.39
C LEU A 342 5.74 -8.14 11.17
N ASP A 343 5.31 -8.75 12.27
CA ASP A 343 4.35 -9.85 12.31
C ASP A 343 3.05 -9.36 12.95
N SER A 344 2.08 -8.96 12.12
CA SER A 344 0.86 -8.27 12.57
C SER A 344 1.18 -7.00 13.35
N THR A 345 1.33 -7.10 14.67
CA THR A 345 1.64 -5.98 15.59
C THR A 345 2.92 -6.23 16.40
N PHE A 346 3.59 -7.37 16.22
CA PHE A 346 4.91 -7.59 16.76
C PHE A 346 5.95 -7.00 15.82
N THR A 347 6.91 -6.26 16.36
CA THR A 347 8.01 -5.66 15.58
C THR A 347 9.31 -6.42 15.85
N ASP A 348 10.34 -6.15 15.04
CA ASP A 348 11.72 -6.59 15.32
C ASP A 348 12.32 -5.97 16.59
N ALA A 349 11.71 -4.93 17.15
CA ALA A 349 12.10 -4.38 18.45
C ALA A 349 11.48 -5.15 19.63
N THR A 350 10.40 -5.93 19.41
CA THR A 350 9.78 -6.72 20.48
C THR A 350 10.67 -7.91 20.86
N PRO A 351 11.14 -8.04 22.11
CA PRO A 351 11.94 -9.20 22.51
C PRO A 351 11.16 -10.52 22.37
N PHE A 352 11.80 -11.58 21.89
CA PHE A 352 11.13 -12.88 21.74
C PHE A 352 10.54 -13.42 23.05
N ILE A 353 11.20 -13.19 24.19
CA ILE A 353 10.67 -13.60 25.50
C ILE A 353 9.39 -12.82 25.85
N ALA A 354 9.31 -11.54 25.47
CA ALA A 354 8.13 -10.70 25.69
C ALA A 354 6.91 -11.23 24.93
N THR A 355 7.10 -11.68 23.68
CA THR A 355 6.00 -12.25 22.88
C THR A 355 5.45 -13.54 23.50
N GLN A 356 6.32 -14.38 24.06
CA GLN A 356 5.93 -15.61 24.78
C GLN A 356 5.13 -15.30 26.05
N LEU A 357 5.56 -14.29 26.83
CA LEU A 357 4.84 -13.85 28.03
C LEU A 357 3.48 -13.23 27.68
N ALA A 358 3.42 -12.41 26.63
CA ALA A 358 2.19 -11.73 26.21
C ALA A 358 1.15 -12.70 25.63
N ARG A 359 1.56 -13.73 24.86
CA ARG A 359 0.65 -14.75 24.32
C ARG A 359 0.12 -15.71 25.39
N GLY A 360 0.87 -15.93 26.47
CA GLY A 360 0.49 -16.83 27.55
C GLY A 360 -0.29 -16.12 28.64
N LYS A 361 -1.63 -16.27 28.69
CA LYS A 361 -2.48 -15.59 29.70
C LYS A 361 -2.00 -15.78 31.13
N LEU A 362 -1.53 -16.99 31.48
CA LEU A 362 -1.03 -17.29 32.82
C LEU A 362 0.33 -16.68 33.11
N LEU A 363 1.26 -16.76 32.15
CA LEU A 363 2.62 -16.24 32.31
C LEU A 363 2.61 -14.71 32.34
N GLY A 364 1.89 -14.08 31.41
CA GLY A 364 1.69 -12.64 31.37
C GLY A 364 1.03 -12.13 32.65
N ALA A 365 -0.06 -12.77 33.09
CA ALA A 365 -0.75 -12.38 34.32
C ALA A 365 0.13 -12.55 35.58
N ALA A 366 0.94 -13.61 35.66
CA ALA A 366 1.89 -13.79 36.76
C ALA A 366 2.97 -12.70 36.75
N HIS A 367 3.51 -12.36 35.58
CA HIS A 367 4.54 -11.33 35.43
C HIS A 367 4.02 -9.92 35.76
N LEU A 368 2.84 -9.58 35.27
CA LEU A 368 2.16 -8.31 35.60
C LEU A 368 1.91 -8.20 37.11
N ARG A 369 1.51 -9.29 37.77
CA ARG A 369 1.33 -9.33 39.23
C ARG A 369 2.65 -9.12 39.98
N LEU A 370 3.74 -9.74 39.53
CA LEU A 370 5.09 -9.51 40.10
C LEU A 370 5.55 -8.05 39.94
N ALA A 371 5.11 -7.38 38.87
CA ALA A 371 5.35 -5.95 38.65
C ALA A 371 4.42 -5.02 39.48
N GLY A 372 3.59 -5.58 40.36
CA GLY A 372 2.66 -4.83 41.22
C GLY A 372 1.48 -4.24 40.47
N LEU A 373 1.10 -4.81 39.32
CA LEU A 373 -0.05 -4.38 38.54
C LEU A 373 -1.28 -5.20 38.92
N PRO A 374 -2.48 -4.56 38.91
CA PRO A 374 -3.73 -5.26 39.16
C PRO A 374 -4.00 -6.27 38.05
N VAL A 375 -4.29 -7.51 38.44
CA VAL A 375 -4.65 -8.60 37.53
C VAL A 375 -5.64 -9.51 38.24
N PRO A 376 -6.75 -9.92 37.60
CA PRO A 376 -7.70 -10.86 38.18
C PRO A 376 -7.03 -12.10 38.79
N PRO A 377 -7.42 -12.49 40.01
CA PRO A 377 -6.99 -13.75 40.58
C PRO A 377 -7.55 -14.90 39.73
N HIS A 378 -6.70 -15.86 39.41
CA HIS A 378 -7.03 -16.99 38.55
C HIS A 378 -6.32 -18.26 39.02
N ARG A 379 -6.86 -19.41 38.63
CA ARG A 379 -6.31 -20.74 38.89
C ARG A 379 -6.47 -21.62 37.66
N ARG A 380 -5.50 -22.51 37.43
CA ARG A 380 -5.64 -23.60 36.44
C ARG A 380 -6.60 -24.66 36.96
N ALA A 381 -7.29 -25.31 36.03
CA ALA A 381 -8.10 -26.50 36.30
C ALA A 381 -7.88 -27.53 35.19
N ALA A 382 -7.52 -28.75 35.57
CA ALA A 382 -7.36 -29.89 34.67
C ALA A 382 -8.62 -30.80 34.63
N THR A 383 -9.54 -30.60 35.56
CA THR A 383 -10.81 -31.34 35.66
C THR A 383 -11.98 -30.41 36.02
N VAL A 384 -13.21 -30.86 35.78
CA VAL A 384 -14.43 -30.17 36.23
C VAL A 384 -14.41 -29.95 37.75
N ALA A 385 -13.98 -30.96 38.51
CA ALA A 385 -13.92 -30.88 39.97
C ALA A 385 -12.91 -29.80 40.43
N GLU A 386 -11.75 -29.71 39.79
CA GLU A 386 -10.78 -28.64 40.03
C GLU A 386 -11.31 -27.27 39.64
N ALA A 387 -12.05 -27.16 38.54
CA ALA A 387 -12.65 -25.90 38.09
C ALA A 387 -13.70 -25.39 39.10
N GLN A 388 -14.57 -26.28 39.59
CA GLN A 388 -15.54 -25.94 40.62
C GLN A 388 -14.87 -25.60 41.96
N ALA A 389 -13.81 -26.32 42.34
CA ALA A 389 -13.03 -26.00 43.54
C ALA A 389 -12.33 -24.63 43.42
N ALA A 390 -11.76 -24.31 42.26
CA ALA A 390 -11.18 -23.01 41.96
C ALA A 390 -12.24 -21.90 42.01
N ALA A 391 -13.43 -22.14 41.44
CA ALA A 391 -14.54 -21.18 41.47
C ALA A 391 -14.98 -20.86 42.90
N ARG A 392 -15.15 -21.89 43.75
CA ARG A 392 -15.46 -21.70 45.18
C ARG A 392 -14.37 -20.91 45.91
N ALA A 393 -13.10 -21.19 45.62
CA ALA A 393 -11.98 -20.50 46.26
C ALA A 393 -11.83 -19.03 45.81
N LEU A 394 -12.18 -18.72 44.56
CA LEU A 394 -12.16 -17.35 44.01
C LEU A 394 -13.42 -16.56 44.39
N GLY A 395 -14.52 -17.27 44.70
CA GLY A 395 -15.85 -16.71 44.95
C GLY A 395 -16.56 -16.33 43.64
N TYR A 396 -17.86 -16.57 43.59
CA TYR A 396 -18.71 -16.23 42.43
C TYR A 396 -18.98 -14.70 42.33
N PRO A 397 -19.25 -14.16 41.13
CA PRO A 397 -19.19 -14.84 39.83
C PRO A 397 -17.76 -15.08 39.34
N VAL A 398 -17.59 -16.04 38.43
CA VAL A 398 -16.29 -16.41 37.81
C VAL A 398 -16.36 -16.50 36.28
N VAL A 399 -15.19 -16.59 35.66
CA VAL A 399 -14.98 -16.79 34.22
C VAL A 399 -14.20 -18.08 34.00
N VAL A 400 -14.64 -18.92 33.06
CA VAL A 400 -13.91 -20.10 32.59
C VAL A 400 -13.44 -19.83 31.16
N LYS A 401 -12.15 -20.01 30.89
CA LYS A 401 -11.57 -19.77 29.55
C LYS A 401 -10.34 -20.64 29.24
N PRO A 402 -10.09 -20.96 27.97
CA PRO A 402 -8.79 -21.47 27.52
C PRO A 402 -7.66 -20.48 27.81
N ALA A 403 -6.51 -20.99 28.27
CA ALA A 403 -5.34 -20.19 28.60
C ALA A 403 -4.53 -19.74 27.38
N ASP A 404 -4.76 -20.38 26.23
CA ASP A 404 -3.89 -20.40 25.04
C ASP A 404 -4.62 -20.05 23.74
N LEU A 405 -5.88 -19.62 23.82
CA LEU A 405 -6.68 -19.19 22.66
C LEU A 405 -7.10 -17.72 22.76
N ASP A 406 -7.21 -17.06 21.61
CA ASP A 406 -7.63 -15.66 21.48
C ASP A 406 -9.08 -15.52 20.98
N GLY A 407 -9.56 -14.28 20.84
CA GLY A 407 -10.83 -13.96 20.18
C GLY A 407 -12.10 -14.29 20.96
N GLY A 408 -11.98 -14.79 22.19
CA GLY A 408 -13.13 -15.19 23.01
C GLY A 408 -13.58 -16.64 22.80
N THR A 409 -12.85 -17.43 22.01
CA THR A 409 -13.13 -18.85 21.79
C THR A 409 -13.11 -19.63 23.10
N GLY A 410 -14.20 -20.30 23.43
CA GLY A 410 -14.35 -21.09 24.65
C GLY A 410 -14.45 -20.28 25.95
N VAL A 411 -14.69 -18.96 25.87
CA VAL A 411 -14.83 -18.11 27.06
C VAL A 411 -16.29 -18.09 27.55
N ALA A 412 -16.51 -18.43 28.81
CA ALA A 412 -17.79 -18.27 29.49
C ALA A 412 -17.60 -17.39 30.74
N ALA A 413 -18.30 -16.26 30.79
CA ALA A 413 -18.18 -15.26 31.85
C ALA A 413 -19.47 -15.10 32.65
N GLY A 414 -19.37 -14.57 33.87
CA GLY A 414 -20.53 -14.32 34.73
C GLY A 414 -21.18 -15.59 35.28
N LEU A 415 -20.39 -16.66 35.46
CA LEU A 415 -20.86 -17.95 35.97
C LEU A 415 -21.17 -17.82 37.46
N GLN A 416 -22.38 -18.20 37.87
CA GLN A 416 -22.89 -17.91 39.22
C GLN A 416 -22.81 -19.09 40.18
N ASP A 417 -22.71 -20.31 39.65
CA ASP A 417 -22.73 -21.53 40.47
C ASP A 417 -21.81 -22.64 39.92
N ALA A 418 -21.79 -23.78 40.62
CA ALA A 418 -20.94 -24.91 40.28
C ALA A 418 -21.39 -25.66 39.01
N GLU A 419 -22.67 -25.65 38.68
CA GLU A 419 -23.20 -26.31 37.49
C GLU A 419 -22.87 -25.50 36.23
N ASP A 420 -23.03 -24.18 36.30
CA ASP A 420 -22.55 -23.23 35.30
C ASP A 420 -21.07 -23.46 34.97
N VAL A 421 -20.23 -23.57 36.01
CA VAL A 421 -18.79 -23.83 35.85
C VAL A 421 -18.52 -25.18 35.21
N ALA A 422 -19.26 -26.23 35.56
CA ALA A 422 -19.11 -27.54 34.94
C ALA A 422 -19.44 -27.51 33.44
N ARG A 423 -20.58 -26.92 33.07
CA ARG A 423 -20.98 -26.76 31.66
C ARG A 423 -19.97 -25.94 30.87
N ALA A 424 -19.52 -24.82 31.45
CA ALA A 424 -18.53 -23.95 30.85
C ALA A 424 -17.17 -24.63 30.66
N TYR A 425 -16.74 -25.42 31.64
CA TYR A 425 -15.51 -26.20 31.56
C TYR A 425 -15.55 -27.21 30.42
N GLU A 426 -16.62 -28.00 30.31
CA GLU A 426 -16.78 -28.99 29.25
C GLU A 426 -16.81 -28.33 27.86
N ALA A 427 -17.49 -27.19 27.73
CA ALA A 427 -17.47 -26.41 26.51
C ALA A 427 -16.06 -25.91 26.16
N ALA A 428 -15.33 -25.33 27.12
CA ALA A 428 -13.98 -24.83 26.92
C ALA A 428 -12.97 -25.96 26.60
N ARG A 429 -13.13 -27.14 27.23
CA ARG A 429 -12.24 -28.29 27.09
C ARG A 429 -12.24 -28.89 25.68
N ARG A 430 -13.33 -28.69 24.93
CA ARG A 430 -13.42 -29.05 23.50
C ARG A 430 -12.46 -28.25 22.63
N HIS A 431 -12.05 -27.08 23.08
CA HIS A 431 -11.15 -26.18 22.34
C HIS A 431 -9.69 -26.26 22.81
N SER A 432 -9.45 -26.50 24.10
CA SER A 432 -8.09 -26.55 24.67
C SER A 432 -8.01 -27.46 25.89
N ALA A 433 -6.82 -28.00 26.14
CA ALA A 433 -6.50 -28.71 27.38
C ALA A 433 -6.09 -27.82 28.55
N SER A 434 -5.75 -26.57 28.26
CA SER A 434 -5.27 -25.62 29.26
C SER A 434 -6.41 -24.69 29.64
N ILE A 435 -7.14 -25.02 30.71
CA ILE A 435 -8.30 -24.24 31.17
C ILE A 435 -7.95 -23.47 32.43
N ILE A 436 -8.44 -22.23 32.52
CA ILE A 436 -8.30 -21.37 33.70
C ILE A 436 -9.67 -20.90 34.18
N VAL A 437 -9.79 -20.82 35.50
CA VAL A 437 -10.91 -20.17 36.21
C VAL A 437 -10.37 -18.86 36.77
N GLU A 438 -11.04 -17.76 36.46
CA GLU A 438 -10.64 -16.40 36.82
C GLU A 438 -11.80 -15.70 37.52
N LYS A 439 -11.51 -14.83 38.48
CA LYS A 439 -12.55 -14.01 39.13
C LYS A 439 -13.19 -13.09 38.10
N HIS A 440 -14.51 -13.07 38.05
CA HIS A 440 -15.23 -12.09 37.24
C HIS A 440 -15.14 -10.72 37.91
N ILE A 441 -14.74 -9.71 37.14
CA ILE A 441 -14.65 -8.32 37.59
C ILE A 441 -15.70 -7.53 36.83
N GLU A 442 -16.53 -6.82 37.59
CA GLU A 442 -17.54 -5.91 37.05
C GLU A 442 -16.89 -4.61 36.59
N GLY A 443 -17.31 -4.10 35.44
CA GLY A 443 -16.79 -2.87 34.87
C GLY A 443 -17.04 -2.78 33.37
N ARG A 444 -16.58 -1.67 32.80
CA ARG A 444 -16.59 -1.43 31.36
C ARG A 444 -15.26 -1.86 30.77
N ASP A 445 -15.31 -2.40 29.56
CA ASP A 445 -14.16 -2.96 28.86
C ASP A 445 -13.51 -1.88 27.98
N TYR A 446 -12.29 -1.48 28.32
CA TYR A 446 -11.51 -0.51 27.55
C TYR A 446 -10.26 -1.15 26.97
N ARG A 447 -9.96 -0.83 25.71
CA ARG A 447 -8.66 -1.12 25.10
C ARG A 447 -7.88 0.15 24.88
N LEU A 448 -6.72 0.23 25.50
CA LEU A 448 -5.74 1.29 25.32
C LEU A 448 -4.60 0.76 24.45
N THR A 449 -4.34 1.41 23.32
CA THR A 449 -3.19 1.09 22.46
C THR A 449 -1.99 1.90 22.93
N VAL A 450 -0.95 1.21 23.39
CA VAL A 450 0.34 1.79 23.78
C VAL A 450 1.33 1.57 22.65
N PHE A 451 2.00 2.63 22.21
CA PHE A 451 3.10 2.57 21.26
C PHE A 451 4.30 3.37 21.80
N GLN A 452 5.47 2.76 21.85
CA GLN A 452 6.73 3.35 22.34
C GLN A 452 6.62 4.07 23.69
N GLY A 453 5.82 3.51 24.61
CA GLY A 453 5.65 4.05 25.96
C GLY A 453 4.55 5.10 26.10
N GLU A 454 3.78 5.38 25.05
CA GLU A 454 2.69 6.35 25.07
C GLU A 454 1.36 5.71 24.67
N VAL A 455 0.26 6.11 25.30
CA VAL A 455 -1.08 5.72 24.83
C VAL A 455 -1.41 6.56 23.60
N VAL A 456 -1.56 5.92 22.45
CA VAL A 456 -1.85 6.59 21.17
C VAL A 456 -3.32 6.49 20.77
N TRP A 457 -4.08 5.59 21.41
CA TRP A 457 -5.49 5.41 21.14
C TRP A 457 -6.20 4.72 22.30
N ALA A 458 -7.50 4.99 22.49
CA ALA A 458 -8.32 4.24 23.42
C ALA A 458 -9.75 4.08 22.92
N VAL A 459 -10.29 2.88 23.07
CA VAL A 459 -11.68 2.54 22.74
C VAL A 459 -12.34 1.81 23.90
N GLU A 460 -13.61 2.12 24.10
CA GLU A 460 -14.51 1.26 24.86
C GLU A 460 -15.05 0.18 23.94
N ARG A 461 -14.96 -1.08 24.39
CA ARG A 461 -15.59 -2.21 23.72
C ARG A 461 -16.97 -2.41 24.32
N VAL A 462 -17.99 -1.86 23.67
CA VAL A 462 -19.37 -2.04 24.11
C VAL A 462 -19.87 -3.40 23.61
N PRO A 463 -20.42 -4.28 24.48
CA PRO A 463 -21.05 -5.51 24.05
C PRO A 463 -22.16 -5.30 23.01
N ALA A 464 -22.51 -6.35 22.28
CA ALA A 464 -23.65 -6.27 21.38
C ALA A 464 -24.92 -6.06 22.19
N GLY A 465 -25.73 -5.08 21.79
CA GLY A 465 -26.92 -4.68 22.53
C GLY A 465 -27.65 -3.51 21.89
N VAL A 466 -28.74 -3.09 22.54
CA VAL A 466 -29.57 -1.96 22.12
C VAL A 466 -29.82 -1.04 23.31
N THR A 467 -29.97 0.26 23.07
CA THR A 467 -30.32 1.22 24.11
C THR A 467 -31.79 1.56 23.97
N GLY A 468 -32.54 1.49 25.07
CA GLY A 468 -33.95 1.84 25.09
C GLY A 468 -34.18 3.31 24.74
N ASP A 469 -35.23 3.56 23.97
CA ASP A 469 -35.77 4.89 23.67
C ASP A 469 -37.05 5.19 24.47
N GLY A 470 -37.47 4.25 25.33
CA GLY A 470 -38.70 4.32 26.11
C GLY A 470 -39.99 4.08 25.30
N LYS A 471 -39.90 3.71 24.02
CA LYS A 471 -41.03 3.57 23.11
C LYS A 471 -41.07 2.22 22.40
N ALA A 472 -39.96 1.82 21.78
CA ALA A 472 -39.85 0.60 21.00
C ALA A 472 -39.45 -0.59 21.88
N CYS A 473 -39.94 -1.78 21.55
CA CYS A 473 -39.52 -3.01 22.24
C CYS A 473 -38.11 -3.42 21.79
N ILE A 474 -37.47 -4.32 22.55
CA ILE A 474 -36.12 -4.79 22.26
C ILE A 474 -36.03 -5.41 20.84
N ALA A 475 -37.04 -6.16 20.40
CA ALA A 475 -37.07 -6.73 19.05
C ALA A 475 -37.08 -5.64 17.96
N GLU A 476 -37.85 -4.58 18.15
CA GLU A 476 -37.91 -3.43 17.24
C GLU A 476 -36.60 -2.66 17.22
N LEU A 477 -36.00 -2.41 18.39
CA LEU A 477 -34.69 -1.76 18.50
C LEU A 477 -33.58 -2.57 17.82
N VAL A 478 -33.63 -3.90 17.93
CA VAL A 478 -32.70 -4.81 17.23
C VAL A 478 -32.91 -4.74 15.72
N ALA A 479 -34.16 -4.73 15.25
CA ALA A 479 -34.47 -4.59 13.83
C ALA A 479 -33.97 -3.24 13.28
N ALA A 480 -34.21 -2.15 14.00
CA ALA A 480 -33.73 -0.82 13.65
C ALA A 480 -32.19 -0.73 13.62
N ALA A 481 -31.51 -1.28 14.64
CA ALA A 481 -30.05 -1.32 14.69
C ALA A 481 -29.44 -2.13 13.52
N ASN A 482 -30.13 -3.18 13.08
CA ASN A 482 -29.73 -4.01 11.94
C ASN A 482 -30.00 -3.38 10.57
N ALA A 483 -30.72 -2.25 10.51
CA ALA A 483 -30.89 -1.48 9.27
C ALA A 483 -29.63 -0.68 8.89
N ASP A 484 -28.63 -0.58 9.78
CA ASP A 484 -27.32 0.02 9.46
C ASP A 484 -26.61 -0.79 8.37
N PRO A 485 -26.24 -0.19 7.21
CA PRO A 485 -25.61 -0.91 6.09
C PRO A 485 -24.25 -1.50 6.44
N ARG A 486 -23.62 -1.08 7.55
CA ARG A 486 -22.37 -1.67 8.06
C ARG A 486 -22.59 -3.01 8.75
N ARG A 487 -23.82 -3.34 9.15
CA ARG A 487 -24.16 -4.62 9.80
C ARG A 487 -24.48 -5.69 8.76
N GLY A 488 -23.68 -6.77 8.75
CA GLY A 488 -23.84 -7.87 7.80
C GLY A 488 -23.67 -9.25 8.43
N SER A 489 -24.03 -10.29 7.68
CA SER A 489 -23.88 -11.69 8.06
C SER A 489 -22.50 -12.27 7.75
N GLY A 490 -21.80 -11.75 6.73
CA GLY A 490 -20.48 -12.23 6.30
C GLY A 490 -19.34 -11.92 7.28
N ASP A 491 -18.23 -12.67 7.17
CA ASP A 491 -17.05 -12.52 8.05
C ASP A 491 -16.28 -11.21 7.87
N HIS A 492 -16.45 -10.56 6.73
CA HIS A 492 -15.86 -9.27 6.43
C HIS A 492 -16.79 -8.08 6.70
N ALA A 493 -18.00 -8.32 7.23
CA ALA A 493 -18.90 -7.23 7.57
C ALA A 493 -18.28 -6.34 8.67
N PRO A 494 -18.25 -5.00 8.52
CA PRO A 494 -17.67 -4.10 9.51
C PRO A 494 -18.28 -4.26 10.90
N LEU A 495 -19.57 -4.55 10.98
CA LEU A 495 -20.29 -4.92 12.19
C LEU A 495 -21.11 -6.18 11.92
N LYS A 496 -21.27 -7.04 12.93
CA LYS A 496 -22.14 -8.22 12.83
C LYS A 496 -23.59 -7.86 13.12
N ARG A 497 -24.51 -8.55 12.45
CA ARG A 497 -25.95 -8.45 12.71
C ARG A 497 -26.28 -8.88 14.15
N LEU A 498 -27.12 -8.12 14.83
CA LEU A 498 -27.65 -8.47 16.15
C LEU A 498 -28.73 -9.54 16.00
N MET A 499 -28.66 -10.59 16.80
CA MET A 499 -29.59 -11.72 16.76
C MET A 499 -30.16 -11.98 18.17
N LEU A 500 -31.47 -12.22 18.25
CA LEU A 500 -32.16 -12.67 19.46
C LEU A 500 -32.14 -14.21 19.52
N ASP A 501 -30.95 -14.77 19.61
CA ASP A 501 -30.71 -16.21 19.75
C ASP A 501 -30.71 -16.64 21.23
N ASP A 502 -30.40 -17.91 21.50
CA ASP A 502 -30.43 -18.50 22.84
C ASP A 502 -29.58 -17.73 23.86
N GLU A 503 -28.41 -17.18 23.46
CA GLU A 503 -27.60 -16.38 24.37
C GLU A 503 -28.28 -15.05 24.72
N ALA A 504 -28.79 -14.34 23.71
CA ALA A 504 -29.53 -13.10 23.93
C ALA A 504 -30.75 -13.34 24.84
N ASN A 505 -31.55 -14.36 24.52
CA ASN A 505 -32.74 -14.71 25.29
C ASN A 505 -32.39 -15.11 26.73
N ALA A 506 -31.29 -15.82 26.95
CA ALA A 506 -30.82 -16.14 28.30
C ALA A 506 -30.43 -14.88 29.10
N LEU A 507 -29.75 -13.91 28.48
CA LEU A 507 -29.38 -12.65 29.14
C LEU A 507 -30.59 -11.76 29.46
N LEU A 508 -31.56 -11.72 28.55
CA LEU A 508 -32.83 -11.04 28.78
C LEU A 508 -33.58 -11.67 29.97
N ALA A 509 -33.70 -13.01 29.97
CA ALA A 509 -34.35 -13.76 31.05
C ALA A 509 -33.64 -13.57 32.41
N GLN A 510 -32.31 -13.53 32.45
CA GLN A 510 -31.53 -13.23 33.66
C GLN A 510 -31.85 -11.84 34.23
N SER A 511 -32.22 -10.89 33.37
CA SER A 511 -32.60 -9.53 33.76
C SER A 511 -34.12 -9.38 33.97
N GLY A 512 -34.88 -10.48 33.91
CA GLY A 512 -36.33 -10.48 34.08
C GLY A 512 -37.11 -9.79 32.94
N ILE A 513 -36.50 -9.64 31.76
CA ILE A 513 -37.09 -8.97 30.59
C ILE A 513 -37.16 -9.91 29.39
N SER A 514 -37.95 -9.55 28.37
CA SER A 514 -38.12 -10.32 27.14
C SER A 514 -37.93 -9.44 25.89
N ALA A 515 -37.90 -10.05 24.71
CA ALA A 515 -37.79 -9.33 23.44
C ALA A 515 -38.92 -8.29 23.22
N ASP A 516 -40.09 -8.52 23.83
CA ASP A 516 -41.26 -7.64 23.72
C ASP A 516 -41.27 -6.51 24.77
N THR A 517 -40.29 -6.50 25.68
CA THR A 517 -40.17 -5.45 26.70
C THR A 517 -39.73 -4.14 26.07
N VAL A 518 -40.39 -3.04 26.42
CA VAL A 518 -39.97 -1.67 26.08
C VAL A 518 -38.98 -1.18 27.16
N PRO A 519 -37.68 -1.08 26.87
CA PRO A 519 -36.71 -0.64 27.87
C PRO A 519 -36.81 0.87 28.10
N PRO A 520 -36.62 1.36 29.35
CA PRO A 520 -36.59 2.78 29.64
C PRO A 520 -35.56 3.53 28.78
N ALA A 521 -35.86 4.80 28.48
CA ALA A 521 -34.97 5.64 27.70
C ALA A 521 -33.56 5.72 28.33
N GLY A 522 -32.53 5.44 27.54
CA GLY A 522 -31.12 5.43 27.98
C GLY A 522 -30.65 4.14 28.65
N CYS A 523 -31.54 3.16 28.87
CA CYS A 523 -31.16 1.87 29.45
C CYS A 523 -30.50 0.97 28.39
N PHE A 524 -29.25 0.58 28.60
CA PHE A 524 -28.55 -0.34 27.69
C PHE A 524 -28.90 -1.80 28.00
N ILE A 525 -29.45 -2.49 27.01
CA ILE A 525 -29.81 -3.89 27.06
C ILE A 525 -28.75 -4.72 26.34
N ARG A 526 -28.05 -5.55 27.11
CA ARG A 526 -26.97 -6.42 26.63
C ARG A 526 -27.53 -7.71 26.03
N LEU A 527 -27.08 -8.03 24.82
CA LEU A 527 -27.48 -9.25 24.08
C LEU A 527 -26.34 -10.28 23.97
N ARG A 528 -25.11 -9.92 24.39
CA ARG A 528 -23.94 -10.82 24.37
C ARG A 528 -23.08 -10.63 25.61
N ARG A 529 -22.52 -11.72 26.14
CA ARG A 529 -21.52 -11.64 27.22
C ARG A 529 -20.18 -11.12 26.73
N ALA A 530 -19.77 -11.43 25.51
CA ALA A 530 -18.50 -10.94 24.97
C ALA A 530 -18.62 -9.52 24.39
N ALA A 531 -17.67 -8.65 24.76
CA ALA A 531 -17.51 -7.30 24.22
C ALA A 531 -16.61 -7.28 22.97
N ASN A 532 -16.93 -8.10 21.96
CA ASN A 532 -16.13 -8.21 20.75
C ASN A 532 -16.93 -7.80 19.51
N VAL A 533 -16.26 -7.19 18.53
CA VAL A 533 -16.89 -6.85 17.24
C VAL A 533 -17.41 -8.11 16.52
N ALA A 534 -16.68 -9.22 16.66
CA ALA A 534 -17.07 -10.51 16.11
C ALA A 534 -18.41 -11.05 16.66
N SER A 535 -18.83 -10.62 17.85
CA SER A 535 -20.14 -10.94 18.44
C SER A 535 -21.18 -9.83 18.24
N GLY A 536 -20.87 -8.78 17.47
CA GLY A 536 -21.77 -7.65 17.18
C GLY A 536 -21.60 -6.43 18.08
N GLY A 537 -20.58 -6.43 18.95
CA GLY A 537 -20.20 -5.29 19.79
C GLY A 537 -19.69 -4.09 18.99
N MET A 538 -19.69 -2.91 19.61
CA MET A 538 -19.32 -1.64 18.99
C MET A 538 -18.12 -1.00 19.70
N PRO A 539 -17.03 -0.69 18.99
CA PRO A 539 -15.95 0.10 19.54
C PRO A 539 -16.36 1.58 19.56
N VAL A 540 -16.26 2.22 20.73
CA VAL A 540 -16.52 3.65 20.90
C VAL A 540 -15.20 4.34 21.25
N ALA A 541 -14.79 5.35 20.46
CA ALA A 541 -13.58 6.11 20.76
C ALA A 541 -13.75 6.90 22.07
N VAL A 542 -12.80 6.74 23.00
CA VAL A 542 -12.83 7.40 24.31
C VAL A 542 -11.48 8.03 24.68
N PHE A 543 -10.57 8.15 23.72
CA PHE A 543 -9.20 8.60 23.94
C PHE A 543 -9.09 9.94 24.71
N GLU A 544 -9.87 10.95 24.30
CA GLU A 544 -9.90 12.26 24.95
C GLU A 544 -10.40 12.24 26.41
N ARG A 545 -11.04 11.14 26.83
CA ARG A 545 -11.62 10.98 28.17
C ARG A 545 -10.71 10.17 29.10
N VAL A 546 -9.56 9.69 28.64
CA VAL A 546 -8.71 8.80 29.44
C VAL A 546 -8.08 9.56 30.60
N HIS A 547 -8.39 9.13 31.82
CA HIS A 547 -7.73 9.67 33.01
C HIS A 547 -6.23 9.36 33.00
N PRO A 548 -5.34 10.29 33.40
CA PRO A 548 -3.88 10.09 33.37
C PRO A 548 -3.40 8.83 34.11
N ASP A 549 -3.99 8.50 35.26
CA ASP A 549 -3.65 7.27 36.00
C ASP A 549 -3.93 5.99 35.20
N ASN A 550 -4.98 5.97 34.38
CA ASN A 550 -5.37 4.81 33.57
C ASN A 550 -4.41 4.67 32.37
N ALA A 551 -4.03 5.80 31.77
CA ALA A 551 -3.00 5.82 30.74
C ALA A 551 -1.66 5.31 31.29
N GLN A 552 -1.27 5.80 32.48
CA GLN A 552 -0.04 5.36 33.15
C GLN A 552 -0.09 3.87 33.52
N LEU A 553 -1.24 3.35 33.94
CA LEU A 553 -1.43 1.92 34.19
C LEU A 553 -1.18 1.10 32.92
N ALA A 554 -1.75 1.50 31.79
CA ALA A 554 -1.55 0.82 30.50
C ALA A 554 -0.08 0.87 30.04
N VAL A 555 0.56 2.04 30.15
CA VAL A 555 1.99 2.21 29.82
C VAL A 555 2.86 1.30 30.70
N ARG A 556 2.59 1.25 32.01
CA ARG A 556 3.31 0.35 32.93
C ARG A 556 3.10 -1.12 32.60
N ALA A 557 1.90 -1.52 32.18
CA ALA A 557 1.63 -2.90 31.77
C ALA A 557 2.41 -3.29 30.52
N ALA A 558 2.41 -2.43 29.49
CA ALA A 558 3.20 -2.65 28.28
C ALA A 558 4.71 -2.69 28.59
N ALA A 559 5.19 -1.75 29.42
CA ALA A 559 6.59 -1.68 29.84
C ALA A 559 7.03 -2.90 30.66
N ALA A 560 6.18 -3.40 31.57
CA ALA A 560 6.46 -4.60 32.36
C ALA A 560 6.71 -5.82 31.46
N LEU A 561 5.97 -5.94 30.36
CA LEU A 561 6.16 -6.99 29.36
C LEU A 561 7.19 -6.63 28.28
N ARG A 562 7.81 -5.43 28.31
CA ARG A 562 8.74 -4.92 27.28
C ARG A 562 8.14 -4.92 25.86
N LEU A 563 6.87 -4.58 25.75
CA LEU A 563 6.18 -4.45 24.46
C LEU A 563 6.31 -3.01 23.95
N ASP A 564 6.81 -2.85 22.73
CA ASP A 564 6.90 -1.57 22.02
C ASP A 564 5.55 -1.16 21.40
N LEU A 565 4.72 -2.13 21.03
CA LEU A 565 3.33 -1.94 20.62
C LEU A 565 2.45 -2.93 21.39
N ALA A 566 1.45 -2.44 22.12
CA ALA A 566 0.54 -3.27 22.91
C ALA A 566 -0.89 -2.75 22.88
N GLY A 567 -1.86 -3.66 22.81
CA GLY A 567 -3.24 -3.37 23.22
C GLY A 567 -3.42 -3.83 24.66
N VAL A 568 -3.62 -2.89 25.58
CA VAL A 568 -3.87 -3.18 27.00
C VAL A 568 -5.36 -3.12 27.28
N ASP A 569 -5.89 -4.19 27.85
CA ASP A 569 -7.29 -4.29 28.26
C ASP A 569 -7.42 -3.92 29.71
N LEU A 570 -8.31 -2.99 30.00
CA LEU A 570 -8.67 -2.59 31.35
C LEU A 570 -10.17 -2.81 31.56
N ILE A 571 -10.51 -3.50 32.64
CA ILE A 571 -11.88 -3.53 33.16
C ILE A 571 -11.96 -2.55 34.32
N ILE A 572 -12.63 -1.42 34.11
CA ILE A 572 -12.82 -0.36 35.11
C ILE A 572 -14.21 0.26 35.00
N PRO A 573 -14.77 0.85 36.08
CA PRO A 573 -16.11 1.43 36.04
C PRO A 573 -16.27 2.61 35.07
N ASP A 574 -15.26 3.49 34.99
CA ASP A 574 -15.24 4.67 34.13
C ASP A 574 -13.80 5.06 33.76
N ILE A 575 -13.51 5.14 32.46
CA ILE A 575 -12.20 5.53 31.93
C ILE A 575 -11.78 6.95 32.29
N ALA A 576 -12.75 7.83 32.62
CA ALA A 576 -12.51 9.21 33.01
C ALA A 576 -12.14 9.39 34.50
N ARG A 577 -12.23 8.33 35.31
CA ARG A 577 -11.86 8.36 36.73
C ARG A 577 -10.61 7.51 36.96
N SER A 578 -9.85 7.86 37.99
CA SER A 578 -8.66 7.09 38.36
C SER A 578 -9.03 5.67 38.77
N TRP A 579 -8.36 4.67 38.19
CA TRP A 579 -8.46 3.27 38.63
C TRP A 579 -8.08 3.07 40.11
N ARG A 580 -7.34 4.01 40.71
CA ARG A 580 -6.96 3.95 42.13
C ARG A 580 -8.17 4.10 43.06
N GLU A 581 -9.25 4.74 42.57
CA GLU A 581 -10.49 4.94 43.33
C GLU A 581 -11.47 3.76 43.17
N GLY A 582 -11.57 3.22 41.94
CA GLY A 582 -12.57 2.20 41.59
C GLY A 582 -12.03 0.78 41.44
N GLY A 583 -10.72 0.59 41.53
CA GLY A 583 -10.03 -0.63 41.15
C GLY A 583 -9.85 -0.75 39.63
N ALA A 584 -8.95 -1.63 39.22
CA ALA A 584 -8.79 -2.08 37.84
C ALA A 584 -8.50 -3.58 37.81
N ALA A 585 -8.73 -4.17 36.64
CA ALA A 585 -8.42 -5.55 36.33
C ALA A 585 -7.92 -5.68 34.90
#